data_AF-A0A368U0C9-F1
#
_entry.id   AF-A0A368U0C9-F1
#
_cell.length_a   1.000
_cell.length_b   1.000
_cell.length_c   1.000
_cell.angle_alpha   90.00
_cell.angle_beta   90.00
_cell.angle_gamma   90.00
#
_symmetry.space_group_name_H-M   'P 1'
#
loop_
_entity.id
_entity.type
_entity.pdbx_description
1 polymer ?
#
loop_
_entity_poly.entity_id
_entity_poly.type
_entity_poly.pdbx_seq_one_letter_code
_entity_poly.pdbx_strand_id
1 'polypeptide(L)'
;MLSVIAQTLAQNAPVNASVNAPVNVTGLKTPEALLRLLHDNNQLTRQQLADILGKDVRTIARALAKLQQAGKLTRIGSDKTGHWEVHL
;
A
#
# COMPACT_ATOMS: atom_id res chain seq x y z
N MET A 1 -0.47 -24.50 36.27
CA MET A 1 -1.78 -24.49 35.59
C MET A 1 -2.10 -23.04 35.25
N LEU A 2 -2.50 -22.78 34.00
CA LEU A 2 -2.76 -21.46 33.35
C LEU A 2 -1.56 -20.77 32.72
N SER A 3 -1.04 -21.38 31.65
CA SER A 3 -0.26 -20.72 30.60
C SER A 3 -1.23 -20.34 29.48
N VAL A 4 -1.54 -19.06 29.30
CA VAL A 4 -2.41 -18.60 28.20
C VAL A 4 -1.92 -17.28 27.61
N ILE A 5 -1.40 -17.39 26.39
CA ILE A 5 -1.59 -16.48 25.25
C ILE A 5 -0.93 -15.08 25.37
N ALA A 6 0.40 -15.04 25.27
CA ALA A 6 1.07 -13.88 24.70
C ALA A 6 1.03 -14.01 23.18
N GLN A 7 0.06 -13.30 22.63
CA GLN A 7 -0.32 -13.15 21.23
C GLN A 7 0.88 -13.08 20.27
N THR A 8 0.77 -13.91 19.25
CA THR A 8 1.52 -13.92 18.00
C THR A 8 1.66 -12.51 17.42
N LEU A 9 2.77 -11.84 17.77
CA LEU A 9 3.26 -10.68 17.03
C LEU A 9 3.68 -11.20 15.66
N ALA A 10 2.75 -11.03 14.73
CA ALA A 10 2.86 -11.34 13.32
C ALA A 10 4.24 -10.98 12.77
N GLN A 11 4.99 -12.05 12.50
CA GLN A 11 6.07 -12.12 11.55
C GLN A 11 5.58 -11.55 10.21
N ASN A 12 5.80 -10.26 9.98
CA ASN A 12 5.77 -9.65 8.65
C ASN A 12 6.98 -8.71 8.55
N ALA A 13 8.18 -9.26 8.70
CA ALA A 13 9.34 -8.69 8.06
C ALA A 13 9.27 -9.10 6.57
N PRO A 14 9.20 -8.17 5.61
CA PRO A 14 9.44 -8.54 4.23
C PRO A 14 10.94 -8.75 4.08
N VAL A 15 11.32 -10.02 4.16
CA VAL A 15 12.53 -10.59 3.60
C VAL A 15 12.63 -10.23 2.12
N ASN A 16 13.83 -9.82 1.69
CA ASN A 16 14.41 -10.02 0.35
C ASN A 16 13.46 -9.76 -0.85
N ALA A 17 13.67 -8.77 -1.71
CA ALA A 17 14.83 -8.60 -2.55
C ALA A 17 14.57 -7.35 -3.41
N SER A 18 15.54 -6.45 -3.56
CA SER A 18 16.24 -6.26 -4.83
C SER A 18 15.48 -6.81 -6.05
N VAL A 19 14.98 -5.93 -6.92
CA VAL A 19 15.15 -6.04 -8.38
C VAL A 19 14.55 -4.79 -9.05
N ASN A 20 15.39 -4.21 -9.89
CA ASN A 20 15.07 -3.20 -10.87
C ASN A 20 13.72 -3.42 -11.57
N ALA A 21 12.82 -2.46 -11.46
CA ALA A 21 11.95 -2.13 -12.58
C ALA A 21 11.55 -0.66 -12.46
N PRO A 22 12.09 0.25 -13.28
CA PRO A 22 11.30 1.40 -13.68
C PRO A 22 10.14 0.83 -14.50
N VAL A 23 9.09 0.37 -13.81
CA VAL A 23 7.77 0.28 -14.42
C VAL A 23 7.58 1.60 -15.13
N ASN A 24 7.19 1.54 -16.40
CA ASN A 24 7.09 2.63 -17.35
C ASN A 24 6.04 3.70 -16.90
N VAL A 25 6.27 4.31 -15.73
CA VAL A 25 5.52 5.42 -15.13
C VAL A 25 6.19 6.75 -15.41
N THR A 26 7.24 6.76 -16.24
CA THR A 26 7.93 7.95 -16.73
C THR A 26 7.00 8.96 -17.43
N GLY A 27 5.76 8.57 -17.77
CA GLY A 27 4.70 9.47 -18.26
C GLY A 27 3.41 9.53 -17.42
N LEU A 28 3.23 8.68 -16.40
CA LEU A 28 2.00 8.64 -15.59
C LEU A 28 2.21 9.35 -14.25
N LYS A 29 1.22 10.13 -13.80
CA LYS A 29 1.32 10.80 -12.50
C LYS A 29 1.23 9.74 -11.39
N THR A 30 2.01 9.88 -10.33
CA THR A 30 2.01 8.99 -9.15
C THR A 30 0.62 8.56 -8.66
N PRO A 31 -0.41 9.42 -8.64
CA PRO A 31 -1.77 9.02 -8.23
C PRO A 31 -2.43 8.01 -9.18
N GLU A 32 -2.19 8.09 -10.48
CA GLU A 32 -2.75 7.18 -11.48
C GLU A 32 -2.10 5.79 -11.36
N ALA A 33 -0.79 5.75 -11.14
CA ALA A 33 -0.05 4.51 -10.87
C ALA A 33 -0.56 3.81 -9.60
N LEU A 34 -0.85 4.59 -8.54
CA LEU A 34 -1.44 4.06 -7.30
C LEU A 34 -2.82 3.45 -7.53
N LEU A 35 -3.70 4.13 -8.27
CA LEU A 35 -5.03 3.59 -8.58
C LEU A 35 -4.94 2.27 -9.35
N ARG A 36 -4.02 2.17 -10.33
CA ARG A 36 -3.81 0.95 -11.09
C ARG A 36 -3.32 -0.21 -10.21
N LEU A 37 -2.35 0.06 -9.32
CA LEU A 37 -1.84 -0.93 -8.38
C LEU A 37 -2.89 -1.39 -7.37
N LEU A 38 -3.66 -0.46 -6.82
CA LEU A 38 -4.70 -0.76 -5.83
C LEU A 38 -5.93 -1.42 -6.44
N HIS A 39 -6.19 -1.18 -7.72
CA HIS A 39 -7.20 -1.91 -8.47
C HIS A 39 -6.80 -3.38 -8.69
N ASP A 40 -5.52 -3.64 -8.95
CA ASP A 40 -4.99 -5.00 -9.11
C ASP A 40 -4.87 -5.73 -7.76
N ASN A 41 -4.36 -5.03 -6.74
CA ASN A 41 -4.20 -5.53 -5.39
C ASN A 41 -4.55 -4.46 -4.35
N ASN A 42 -5.77 -4.57 -3.81
CA ASN A 42 -6.29 -3.64 -2.81
C ASN A 42 -5.73 -3.85 -1.40
N GLN A 43 -4.96 -4.92 -1.15
CA GLN A 43 -4.40 -5.21 0.18
C GLN A 43 -3.00 -4.60 0.37
N LEU A 44 -2.48 -3.89 -0.64
CA LEU A 44 -1.15 -3.31 -0.58
C LEU A 44 -1.03 -2.23 0.50
N THR A 45 0.03 -2.35 1.28
CA THR A 45 0.41 -1.36 2.29
C THR A 45 1.12 -0.17 1.66
N ARG A 46 1.17 0.95 2.40
CA ARG A 46 1.92 2.15 1.99
C ARG A 46 3.40 1.87 1.72
N GLN A 47 4.01 0.95 2.46
CA GLN A 47 5.41 0.55 2.28
C GLN A 47 5.58 -0.24 0.98
N GLN A 48 4.74 -1.25 0.75
CA GLN A 48 4.79 -2.02 -0.51
C GLN A 48 4.57 -1.14 -1.73
N LEU A 49 3.64 -0.18 -1.67
CA LEU A 49 3.42 0.78 -2.76
C LEU A 49 4.64 1.68 -2.99
N ALA A 50 5.33 2.08 -1.93
CA ALA A 50 6.56 2.86 -1.99
C ALA A 50 7.70 2.05 -2.64
N ASP A 51 7.85 0.79 -2.26
CA ASP A 51 8.85 -0.12 -2.81
C ASP A 51 8.59 -0.40 -4.30
N ILE A 52 7.34 -0.71 -4.67
CA ILE A 52 6.94 -0.99 -6.06
C ILE A 52 7.16 0.25 -6.96
N LEU A 53 6.85 1.44 -6.45
CA LEU A 53 6.96 2.69 -7.23
C LEU A 53 8.36 3.32 -7.12
N GLY A 54 9.26 2.78 -6.29
CA GLY A 54 10.56 3.37 -5.98
C GLY A 54 10.45 4.80 -5.44
N LYS A 55 9.43 5.07 -4.61
CA LYS A 55 9.17 6.39 -4.02
C LYS A 55 9.23 6.33 -2.51
N ASP A 56 9.53 7.46 -1.90
CA ASP A 56 9.46 7.58 -0.44
C ASP A 56 8.02 7.37 0.07
N VAL A 57 7.88 6.71 1.22
CA VAL A 57 6.59 6.41 1.85
C VAL A 57 5.78 7.69 2.10
N ARG A 58 6.43 8.83 2.41
CA ARG A 58 5.76 10.13 2.59
C ARG A 58 5.18 10.64 1.28
N THR A 59 5.85 10.39 0.16
CA THR A 59 5.35 10.72 -1.19
C THR A 59 4.10 9.91 -1.51
N ILE A 60 4.13 8.60 -1.23
CA ILE A 60 2.97 7.72 -1.39
C ILE A 60 1.83 8.14 -0.47
N ALA A 61 2.10 8.41 0.80
CA ALA A 61 1.09 8.88 1.76
C ALA A 61 0.41 10.17 1.30
N ARG A 62 1.17 11.14 0.78
CA ARG A 62 0.62 12.38 0.22
C ARG A 62 -0.25 12.12 -1.02
N ALA A 63 0.18 11.22 -1.89
CA ALA A 63 -0.58 10.86 -3.09
C ALA A 63 -1.88 10.12 -2.75
N LEU A 64 -1.85 9.16 -1.81
CA LEU A 64 -3.04 8.48 -1.30
C LEU A 64 -4.02 9.46 -0.64
N ALA A 65 -3.53 10.37 0.19
CA ALA A 65 -4.37 11.40 0.80
C ALA A 65 -5.05 12.28 -0.25
N LYS A 66 -4.34 12.63 -1.34
CA LYS A 66 -4.93 13.37 -2.47
C LYS A 66 -6.01 12.58 -3.19
N LEU A 67 -5.83 11.27 -3.37
CA LEU A 67 -6.84 10.38 -3.97
C LEU A 67 -8.08 10.22 -3.07
N GLN A 68 -7.87 10.11 -1.76
CA GLN A 68 -8.95 10.10 -0.77
C GLN A 68 -9.74 11.41 -0.76
N GLN A 69 -9.05 12.55 -0.74
CA GLN A 69 -9.69 13.87 -0.83
C GLN A 69 -10.48 14.06 -2.14
N ALA A 70 -10.03 13.44 -3.23
CA ALA A 70 -10.72 13.45 -4.50
C ALA A 70 -11.88 12.42 -4.57
N GLY A 71 -12.12 11.64 -3.51
CA GLY A 71 -13.16 10.62 -3.46
C GLY A 71 -12.88 9.39 -4.34
N LYS A 72 -11.65 9.24 -4.85
CA LYS A 72 -11.27 8.14 -5.76
C LYS A 72 -10.76 6.90 -5.05
N LEU A 73 -10.47 7.01 -3.76
CA LEU A 73 -9.86 5.95 -2.98
C LEU A 73 -10.32 6.03 -1.53
N THR A 74 -10.72 4.91 -0.95
CA THR A 74 -11.10 4.83 0.47
C THR A 74 -10.41 3.63 1.11
N ARG A 75 -9.99 3.76 2.37
CA ARG A 75 -9.49 2.60 3.13
C ARG A 75 -10.64 2.03 3.95
N ILE A 76 -11.01 0.78 3.68
CA ILE A 76 -12.09 0.08 4.37
C ILE A 76 -11.49 -0.99 5.29
N GLY A 77 -11.91 -1.01 6.56
CA GLY A 77 -11.46 -1.99 7.56
C GLY A 77 -10.37 -1.48 8.51
N SER A 78 -9.87 -2.38 9.35
CA SER A 78 -8.88 -2.07 10.39
C SER A 78 -7.46 -1.92 9.82
N ASP A 79 -6.52 -1.32 10.54
CA ASP A 79 -5.15 -1.12 10.02
C ASP A 79 -4.42 -2.42 9.62
N LYS A 80 -4.85 -3.56 10.18
CA LYS A 80 -4.26 -4.89 9.94
C LYS A 80 -4.97 -5.72 8.87
N THR A 81 -6.25 -5.48 8.62
CA THR A 81 -7.09 -6.29 7.71
C THR A 81 -7.82 -5.46 6.67
N GLY A 82 -7.63 -4.15 6.71
CA GLY A 82 -8.27 -3.21 5.82
C GLY A 82 -7.63 -3.21 4.45
N HIS A 83 -8.46 -2.99 3.45
CA HIS A 83 -8.09 -2.91 2.05
C HIS A 83 -8.44 -1.53 1.50
N TRP A 84 -7.90 -1.22 0.33
CA TRP A 84 -8.15 0.00 -0.39
C TRP A 84 -9.25 -0.19 -1.43
N GLU A 85 -10.36 0.48 -1.26
CA GLU A 85 -11.42 0.52 -2.26
C GLU A 85 -11.17 1.64 -3.25
N VAL A 86 -11.08 1.32 -4.54
CA VAL A 86 -10.92 2.28 -5.61
C VAL A 86 -12.31 2.63 -6.15
N HIS A 87 -12.66 3.91 -6.11
CA HIS A 87 -13.89 4.44 -6.70
C HIS A 87 -13.50 5.10 -8.03
N LEU A 88 -13.78 4.44 -9.16
CA LEU A 88 -13.53 4.95 -10.51
C LEU A 88 -14.70 5.81 -11.01
#